data_AF-A0A955FR83-F1
#
_entry.id   AF-A0A955FR83-F1
#
_cell.length_a   1.000
_cell.length_b   1.000
_cell.length_c   1.000
_cell.angle_alpha   90.00
_cell.angle_beta   90.00
_cell.angle_gamma   90.00
#
_symmetry.space_group_name_H-M   'P 1'
#
loop_
_entity.id
_entity.type
_entity.pdbx_description
1 polymer ?
#
loop_
_entity_poly.entity_id
_entity_poly.type
_entity_poly.pdbx_seq_one_letter_code
_entity_poly.pdbx_strand_id
1 'polypeptide(L)'
;VQGPVEGLVSEIGNEFVGVISQEMGTRRGELMHQETTASGAIRQTYIITTRALIGLRNQLLTATKGTVIMNSLPHGYQPLGAKLTSTRNGALIAYEAGTTTPYALQTAESRGELYIGPGVEVYAGMVIGLNRRQEDMEINVCKAKHLTNMRSSSSDGVVQLTPFTDLSLEQCIDFINDDELLEVTPKSLRLRKRELDPNKRKRAAK
;
A
#
# COMPACT_ATOMS: atom_id res chain seq x y z
N VAL A 1 17.19 -21.72 8.24
CA VAL A 1 15.76 -21.50 8.55
C VAL A 1 14.95 -21.84 7.31
N GLN A 2 13.89 -22.64 7.43
CA GLN A 2 12.98 -22.94 6.32
C GLN A 2 11.71 -22.09 6.43
N GLY A 3 11.09 -21.76 5.31
CA GLY A 3 9.82 -21.04 5.24
C GLY A 3 8.82 -21.74 4.32
N PRO A 4 7.51 -21.48 4.50
CA PRO A 4 6.48 -22.07 3.67
C PRO A 4 6.53 -21.54 2.23
N VAL A 5 6.29 -22.43 1.29
CA VAL A 5 6.17 -22.15 -0.14
C VAL A 5 4.82 -22.63 -0.67
N GLU A 6 4.35 -21.95 -1.70
CA GLU A 6 3.08 -22.21 -2.37
C GLU A 6 3.29 -22.41 -3.86
N GLY A 7 2.51 -23.33 -4.43
CA GLY A 7 2.35 -23.50 -5.86
C GLY A 7 1.28 -22.52 -6.34
N LEU A 8 1.70 -21.46 -7.02
CA LEU A 8 0.82 -20.46 -7.60
C LEU A 8 0.57 -20.79 -9.07
N VAL A 9 -0.69 -21.03 -9.42
CA VAL A 9 -1.15 -21.20 -10.80
C VAL A 9 -1.83 -19.90 -11.23
N SER A 10 -1.35 -19.31 -12.31
CA SER A 10 -1.96 -18.15 -12.95
C SER A 10 -2.39 -18.47 -14.38
N GLU A 11 -3.57 -18.04 -14.79
CA GLU A 11 -4.07 -18.14 -16.16
C GLU A 11 -4.41 -16.73 -16.67
N ILE A 12 -3.85 -16.37 -17.83
CA ILE A 12 -3.91 -15.00 -18.36
C ILE A 12 -3.81 -14.96 -19.90
N GLY A 13 -4.25 -13.87 -20.52
CA GLY A 13 -3.97 -13.57 -21.92
C GLY A 13 -2.47 -13.41 -22.23
N ASN A 14 -2.07 -13.79 -23.44
CA ASN A 14 -0.67 -13.78 -23.89
C ASN A 14 -0.01 -12.40 -23.77
N GLU A 15 -0.79 -11.33 -23.93
CA GLU A 15 -0.34 -9.93 -23.84
C GLU A 15 0.16 -9.51 -22.46
N PHE A 16 -0.25 -10.21 -21.39
CA PHE A 16 0.13 -9.88 -20.02
C PHE A 16 1.15 -10.87 -19.41
N VAL A 17 1.58 -11.88 -20.17
CA VAL A 17 2.57 -12.87 -19.70
C VAL A 17 3.84 -12.21 -19.20
N GLY A 18 4.35 -11.21 -19.94
CA GLY A 18 5.54 -10.46 -19.55
C GLY A 18 5.39 -9.74 -18.20
N VAL A 19 4.19 -9.23 -17.92
CA VAL A 19 3.87 -8.52 -16.67
C VAL A 19 3.92 -9.49 -15.49
N ILE A 20 3.30 -10.68 -15.62
CA ILE A 20 3.34 -11.71 -14.56
C ILE A 20 4.78 -12.19 -14.34
N SER A 21 5.49 -12.55 -15.40
CA SER A 21 6.86 -13.05 -15.30
C SER A 21 7.81 -12.04 -14.64
N GLN A 22 7.65 -10.74 -14.94
CA GLN A 22 8.43 -9.68 -14.31
C GLN A 22 8.14 -9.59 -12.80
N GLU A 23 6.87 -9.59 -12.40
CA GLU A 23 6.47 -9.48 -11.00
C GLU A 23 6.85 -10.74 -10.19
N MET A 24 6.78 -11.92 -10.80
CA MET A 24 7.30 -13.14 -10.20
C MET A 24 8.82 -13.07 -10.01
N GLY A 25 9.54 -12.50 -10.98
CA GLY A 25 10.99 -12.30 -10.90
C GLY A 25 11.42 -11.41 -9.73
N THR A 26 10.74 -10.28 -9.51
CA THR A 26 11.03 -9.38 -8.35
C THR A 26 10.78 -10.10 -7.02
N ARG A 27 9.80 -11.00 -7.00
CA ARG A 27 9.39 -11.80 -5.85
C ARG A 27 10.11 -13.15 -5.72
N ARG A 28 11.06 -13.43 -6.62
CA ARG A 28 11.83 -14.69 -6.68
C ARG A 28 10.96 -15.94 -6.79
N GLY A 29 9.84 -15.83 -7.51
CA GLY A 29 9.06 -16.99 -7.92
C GLY A 29 9.80 -17.80 -8.98
N GLU A 30 9.81 -19.12 -8.82
CA GLU A 30 10.42 -20.05 -9.77
C GLU A 30 9.33 -20.59 -10.70
N LEU A 31 9.49 -20.39 -12.02
CA LEU A 31 8.58 -20.93 -13.01
C LEU A 31 8.82 -22.43 -13.17
N MET A 32 7.82 -23.25 -12.85
CA MET A 32 7.91 -24.71 -12.95
C MET A 32 7.37 -25.23 -14.27
N HIS A 33 6.24 -24.68 -14.72
CA HIS A 33 5.55 -25.13 -15.92
C HIS A 33 4.84 -23.97 -16.59
N GLN A 34 4.83 -23.96 -17.92
CA GLN A 34 4.08 -23.03 -18.73
C GLN A 34 3.44 -23.78 -19.89
N GLU A 35 2.14 -23.57 -20.09
CA GLU A 35 1.38 -24.18 -21.17
C GLU A 35 0.34 -23.20 -21.74
N THR A 36 -0.02 -23.42 -22.99
CA THR A 36 -1.17 -22.76 -23.60
C THR A 36 -2.40 -23.64 -23.38
N THR A 37 -3.44 -23.06 -22.77
CA THR A 37 -4.70 -23.76 -22.52
C THR A 37 -5.51 -23.90 -23.81
N ALA A 38 -6.53 -24.76 -23.80
CA ALA A 38 -7.41 -24.95 -24.96
C ALA A 38 -8.17 -23.67 -25.36
N SER A 39 -8.36 -22.71 -24.43
CA SER A 39 -8.96 -21.40 -24.70
C SER A 39 -7.98 -20.40 -25.32
N GLY A 40 -6.70 -20.75 -25.47
CA GLY A 40 -5.64 -19.87 -25.96
C GLY A 40 -5.01 -18.98 -24.89
N ALA A 41 -5.42 -19.10 -23.62
CA ALA A 41 -4.77 -18.44 -22.50
C ALA A 41 -3.44 -19.12 -22.15
N ILE A 42 -2.54 -18.40 -21.50
CA ILE A 42 -1.29 -18.94 -20.99
C ILE A 42 -1.48 -19.27 -19.51
N ARG A 43 -1.27 -20.54 -19.16
CA ARG A 43 -1.22 -21.00 -17.78
C ARG A 43 0.23 -21.15 -17.35
N GLN A 44 0.59 -20.51 -16.25
CA GLN A 44 1.91 -20.60 -15.64
C GLN A 44 1.77 -21.13 -14.21
N THR A 45 2.65 -22.06 -13.85
CA THR A 45 2.75 -22.58 -12.48
C THR A 45 4.09 -22.16 -11.90
N TYR A 46 4.05 -21.48 -10.77
CA TYR A 46 5.22 -21.01 -10.03
C TYR A 46 5.30 -21.67 -8.67
N ILE A 47 6.52 -21.90 -8.18
CA ILE A 47 6.78 -22.07 -6.75
C ILE A 47 7.25 -20.73 -6.20
N ILE A 48 6.59 -20.25 -5.15
CA ILE A 48 6.86 -18.93 -4.57
C ILE A 48 6.68 -18.99 -3.05
N THR A 49 7.51 -18.25 -2.31
CA THR A 49 7.36 -18.21 -0.84
C THR A 49 6.02 -17.60 -0.45
N THR A 50 5.35 -18.12 0.59
CA THR A 50 4.07 -17.56 1.05
C THR A 50 4.18 -16.08 1.39
N ARG A 51 5.33 -15.64 1.92
CA ARG A 51 5.58 -14.22 2.20
C ARG A 51 5.59 -13.36 0.93
N ALA A 52 6.09 -13.91 -0.17
CA ALA A 52 6.13 -13.24 -1.46
C ALA A 52 4.76 -13.17 -2.15
N LEU A 53 3.75 -13.90 -1.68
CA LEU A 53 2.40 -13.84 -2.23
C LEU A 53 1.56 -12.69 -1.67
N ILE A 54 1.92 -12.16 -0.51
CA ILE A 54 1.20 -11.04 0.12
C ILE A 54 1.22 -9.85 -0.85
N GLY A 55 0.04 -9.25 -1.07
CA GLY A 55 -0.15 -8.13 -2.00
C GLY A 55 -0.16 -8.47 -3.50
N LEU A 56 0.39 -9.63 -3.90
CA LEU A 56 0.57 -10.00 -5.31
C LEU A 56 -0.76 -10.02 -6.08
N ARG A 57 -1.84 -10.52 -5.47
CA ARG A 57 -3.16 -10.60 -6.09
C ARG A 57 -3.67 -9.25 -6.57
N ASN A 58 -3.64 -8.23 -5.71
CA ASN A 58 -4.15 -6.90 -6.06
C ASN A 58 -3.28 -6.22 -7.13
N GLN A 59 -1.96 -6.43 -7.06
CA GLN A 59 -1.03 -5.91 -8.06
C GLN A 59 -1.28 -6.54 -9.43
N LEU A 60 -1.39 -7.87 -9.51
CA LEU A 60 -1.64 -8.56 -10.77
C LEU A 60 -3.05 -8.29 -11.31
N LEU A 61 -4.08 -8.20 -10.46
CA LEU A 61 -5.41 -7.78 -10.90
C LEU A 61 -5.36 -6.40 -11.55
N THR A 62 -4.67 -5.44 -10.94
CA THR A 62 -4.54 -4.09 -11.52
C THR A 62 -3.74 -4.12 -12.82
N ALA A 63 -2.58 -4.79 -12.83
CA ALA A 63 -1.68 -4.81 -13.98
C ALA A 63 -2.24 -5.58 -15.19
N THR A 64 -3.14 -6.53 -14.94
CA THR A 64 -3.83 -7.32 -15.98
C THR A 64 -5.26 -6.84 -16.26
N LYS A 65 -5.64 -5.66 -15.75
CA LYS A 65 -6.99 -5.08 -15.93
C LYS A 65 -8.13 -6.01 -15.48
N GLY A 66 -7.88 -6.81 -14.44
CA GLY A 66 -8.84 -7.72 -13.83
C GLY A 66 -9.00 -9.06 -14.54
N THR A 67 -8.19 -9.36 -15.56
CA THR A 67 -8.35 -10.59 -16.37
C THR A 67 -7.58 -11.79 -15.83
N VAL A 68 -6.62 -11.59 -14.91
CA VAL A 68 -5.84 -12.69 -14.34
C VAL A 68 -6.70 -13.58 -13.44
N ILE A 69 -6.57 -14.89 -13.64
CA ILE A 69 -7.10 -15.90 -12.73
C ILE A 69 -5.92 -16.48 -11.95
N MET A 70 -6.02 -16.50 -10.62
CA MET A 70 -4.94 -16.99 -9.75
C MET A 70 -5.44 -17.89 -8.65
N ASN A 71 -4.74 -19.01 -8.47
CA ASN A 71 -4.96 -19.96 -7.38
C ASN A 71 -3.63 -20.34 -6.77
N SER A 72 -3.52 -20.33 -5.44
CA SER A 72 -2.35 -20.83 -4.74
C SER A 72 -2.70 -22.03 -3.87
N LEU A 73 -1.78 -22.98 -3.77
CA LEU A 73 -1.89 -24.15 -2.92
C LEU A 73 -0.59 -24.34 -2.13
N PRO A 74 -0.63 -24.74 -0.84
CA PRO A 74 0.57 -25.08 -0.09
C PRO A 74 1.40 -26.14 -0.81
N HIS A 75 2.69 -25.87 -1.01
CA HIS A 75 3.62 -26.75 -1.71
C HIS A 75 4.70 -27.35 -0.79
N GLY A 76 4.82 -26.84 0.44
CA GLY A 76 5.71 -27.37 1.48
C GLY A 76 6.60 -26.30 2.08
N TYR A 77 7.82 -26.68 2.45
CA TYR A 77 8.81 -25.79 3.06
C TYR A 77 10.13 -25.86 2.30
N GLN A 78 10.77 -24.71 2.11
CA GLN A 78 12.08 -24.60 1.48
C GLN A 78 13.01 -23.69 2.31
N PRO A 79 14.34 -23.79 2.14
CA PRO A 79 15.28 -22.85 2.74
C PRO A 79 14.86 -21.40 2.44
N LEU A 80 14.79 -20.57 3.48
CA LEU A 80 14.37 -19.19 3.33
C LEU A 80 15.37 -18.45 2.43
N GLY A 81 14.90 -17.92 1.30
CA GLY A 81 15.68 -17.03 0.45
C GLY A 81 15.98 -15.69 1.15
N ALA A 82 16.69 -14.80 0.45
CA ALA A 82 16.95 -13.46 0.98
C ALA A 82 15.65 -12.71 1.29
N LYS A 83 15.67 -11.83 2.30
CA LYS A 83 14.52 -10.96 2.62
C LYS A 83 14.23 -10.11 1.36
N LEU A 84 13.03 -10.25 0.81
CA LEU A 84 12.48 -9.29 -0.14
C LEU A 84 12.54 -7.91 0.51
N THR A 85 13.17 -6.96 -0.18
CA THR A 85 13.29 -5.58 0.27
C THR A 85 11.92 -4.91 0.12
N SER A 86 11.44 -4.24 1.17
CA SER A 86 10.31 -3.33 1.02
C SER A 86 10.79 -2.13 0.20
N THR A 87 10.19 -1.91 -0.97
CA THR A 87 10.42 -0.75 -1.83
C THR A 87 9.46 0.39 -1.53
N ARG A 88 8.65 0.27 -0.45
CA ARG A 88 7.68 1.28 -0.08
C ARG A 88 8.38 2.56 0.36
N ASN A 89 7.87 3.69 -0.12
CA ASN A 89 8.23 5.01 0.39
C ASN A 89 7.80 5.19 1.86
N GLY A 90 8.19 6.32 2.46
CA GLY A 90 7.82 6.68 3.82
C GLY A 90 6.33 6.95 3.96
N ALA A 91 5.83 6.87 5.18
CA ALA A 91 4.43 7.16 5.50
C ALA A 91 4.20 8.67 5.71
N LEU A 92 3.04 9.17 5.31
CA LEU A 92 2.50 10.43 5.79
C LEU A 92 1.75 10.16 7.10
N ILE A 93 2.11 10.88 8.17
CA ILE A 93 1.68 10.56 9.54
C ILE A 93 0.98 11.79 10.13
N ALA A 94 -0.21 11.58 10.70
CA ALA A 94 -0.94 12.61 11.39
C ALA A 94 -0.17 13.06 12.64
N TYR A 95 0.12 14.36 12.69
CA TYR A 95 0.86 14.97 13.79
C TYR A 95 0.03 15.08 15.09
N GLU A 96 -1.27 15.35 14.96
CA GLU A 96 -2.17 15.57 16.09
C GLU A 96 -3.53 14.89 15.88
N ALA A 97 -4.30 14.79 16.95
CA ALA A 97 -5.68 14.33 16.87
C ALA A 97 -6.62 15.45 16.44
N GLY A 98 -7.66 15.10 15.68
CA GLY A 98 -8.68 16.04 15.21
C GLY A 98 -9.40 15.52 13.98
N THR A 99 -10.15 16.41 13.33
CA THR A 99 -10.89 16.09 12.10
C THR A 99 -10.17 16.65 10.88
N THR A 100 -9.99 15.85 9.84
CA THR A 100 -9.32 16.28 8.62
C THR A 100 -10.07 17.40 7.90
N THR A 101 -9.35 18.44 7.49
CA THR A 101 -9.92 19.55 6.71
C THR A 101 -9.43 19.48 5.26
N PRO A 102 -10.25 19.88 4.26
CA PRO A 102 -9.81 19.92 2.87
C PRO A 102 -8.54 20.77 2.67
N TYR A 103 -8.46 21.90 3.36
CA TYR A 103 -7.32 22.81 3.29
C TYR A 103 -6.01 22.15 3.74
N ALA A 104 -6.04 21.42 4.87
CA ALA A 104 -4.85 20.78 5.37
C ALA A 104 -4.48 19.52 4.56
N LEU A 105 -5.48 18.78 4.07
CA LEU A 105 -5.27 17.64 3.16
C LEU A 105 -4.63 18.06 1.83
N GLN A 106 -4.96 19.23 1.29
CA GLN A 106 -4.30 19.75 0.08
C GLN A 106 -2.79 19.91 0.26
N THR A 107 -2.37 20.30 1.48
CA THR A 107 -0.94 20.37 1.80
C THR A 107 -0.32 18.98 1.85
N ALA A 108 -1.04 17.98 2.37
CA ALA A 108 -0.56 16.59 2.44
C ALA A 108 -0.51 15.91 1.06
N GLU A 109 -1.49 16.16 0.20
CA GLU A 109 -1.53 15.69 -1.19
C GLU A 109 -0.31 16.17 -2.01
N SER A 110 0.18 17.39 -1.73
CA SER A 110 1.41 17.89 -2.35
C SER A 110 2.66 17.08 -1.95
N ARG A 111 2.59 16.32 -0.85
CA ARG A 111 3.67 15.47 -0.34
C ARG A 111 3.54 14.02 -0.77
N GLY A 112 2.35 13.57 -1.15
CA GLY A 112 2.14 12.26 -1.72
C GLY A 112 0.68 11.83 -1.81
N GLU A 113 0.47 10.53 -1.82
CA GLU A 113 -0.86 9.94 -1.98
C GLU A 113 -1.58 9.89 -0.64
N LEU A 114 -2.87 10.22 -0.62
CA LEU A 114 -3.70 10.20 0.58
C LEU A 114 -4.54 8.93 0.64
N TYR A 115 -4.69 8.38 1.84
CA TYR A 115 -5.56 7.23 2.11
C TYR A 115 -6.82 7.59 2.89
N ILE A 116 -6.99 8.87 3.22
CA ILE A 116 -8.17 9.38 3.91
C ILE A 116 -8.67 10.65 3.25
N GLY A 117 -9.98 10.85 3.30
CA GLY A 117 -10.66 12.04 2.82
C GLY A 117 -10.86 13.12 3.89
N PRO A 118 -11.54 14.23 3.53
CA PRO A 118 -11.95 15.25 4.49
C PRO A 118 -13.05 14.74 5.44
N GLY A 119 -13.11 15.29 6.66
CA GLY A 119 -14.11 14.92 7.66
C GLY A 119 -13.81 13.64 8.42
N VAL A 120 -12.61 13.08 8.28
CA VAL A 120 -12.17 11.85 8.96
C VAL A 120 -11.52 12.21 10.30
N GLU A 121 -11.91 11.51 11.37
CA GLU A 121 -11.23 11.62 12.66
C GLU A 121 -9.89 10.90 12.63
N VAL A 122 -8.82 11.62 12.98
CA VAL A 122 -7.45 11.11 13.05
C VAL A 122 -6.87 11.30 14.44
N TYR A 123 -5.79 10.56 14.73
CA TYR A 123 -5.02 10.68 15.96
C TYR A 123 -3.52 10.74 15.67
N ALA A 124 -2.74 11.28 16.60
CA ALA A 124 -1.29 11.39 16.46
C ALA A 124 -0.64 10.01 16.21
N GLY A 125 0.19 9.90 15.17
CA GLY A 125 0.84 8.65 14.77
C GLY A 125 -0.01 7.75 13.85
N MET A 126 -1.23 8.15 13.50
CA MET A 126 -2.02 7.51 12.45
C MET A 126 -1.37 7.78 11.08
N VAL A 127 -1.22 6.75 10.26
CA VAL A 127 -0.76 6.88 8.86
C VAL A 127 -1.94 7.27 8.01
N ILE A 128 -1.79 8.36 7.26
CA ILE A 128 -2.85 8.99 6.47
C ILE A 128 -2.59 8.95 4.96
N GLY A 129 -1.43 8.41 4.55
CA GLY A 129 -1.00 8.40 3.17
C GLY A 129 0.42 7.89 2.98
N LEU A 130 0.86 7.90 1.73
CA LEU A 130 2.21 7.51 1.31
C LEU A 130 2.98 8.74 0.83
N ASN A 131 4.18 8.93 1.36
CA ASN A 131 5.06 10.02 0.98
C ASN A 131 5.68 9.74 -0.40
N ARG A 132 6.01 10.79 -1.15
CA ARG A 132 6.79 10.69 -2.40
C ARG A 132 8.26 10.34 -2.16
N ARG A 133 8.74 10.48 -0.94
CA ARG A 133 10.12 10.21 -0.53
C ARG A 133 10.19 9.03 0.44
N GLN A 134 11.39 8.50 0.66
CA GLN A 134 11.58 7.32 1.51
C GLN A 134 11.42 7.63 3.01
N GLU A 135 11.60 8.87 3.44
CA GLU A 135 11.43 9.23 4.84
C GLU A 135 9.96 9.40 5.26
N ASP A 136 9.63 8.96 6.47
CA ASP A 136 8.35 9.26 7.10
C ASP A 136 8.21 10.77 7.36
N MET A 137 7.02 11.32 7.16
CA MET A 137 6.74 12.74 7.34
C MET A 137 5.52 12.96 8.24
N GLU A 138 5.75 13.66 9.36
CA GLU A 138 4.67 14.19 10.19
C GLU A 138 4.02 15.39 9.52
N ILE A 139 2.69 15.38 9.46
CA ILE A 139 1.92 16.46 8.88
C ILE A 139 0.64 16.71 9.67
N ASN A 140 0.31 17.99 9.82
CA ASN A 140 -0.92 18.40 10.44
C ASN A 140 -2.03 18.48 9.38
N VAL A 141 -3.04 17.64 9.51
CA VAL A 141 -4.22 17.56 8.63
C VAL A 141 -5.49 18.13 9.26
N CYS A 142 -5.41 18.69 10.46
CA CYS A 142 -6.54 19.24 11.22
C CYS A 142 -6.62 20.77 11.14
N LYS A 143 -5.59 21.44 10.59
CA LYS A 143 -5.54 22.90 10.49
C LYS A 143 -6.71 23.48 9.69
N ALA A 144 -7.40 24.43 10.29
CA ALA A 144 -8.34 25.28 9.58
C ALA A 144 -7.60 26.34 8.76
N LYS A 145 -8.21 26.79 7.66
CA LYS A 145 -7.70 27.90 6.86
C LYS A 145 -7.73 29.18 7.72
N HIS A 146 -6.59 29.80 7.99
CA HIS A 146 -6.56 31.11 8.62
C HIS A 146 -7.14 32.16 7.66
N LEU A 147 -8.25 32.77 8.07
CA LEU A 147 -8.86 33.91 7.36
C LEU A 147 -8.06 35.19 7.65
N THR A 148 -6.80 35.25 7.25
CA THR A 148 -6.01 36.49 7.33
C THR A 148 -6.35 37.38 6.14
N ASN A 149 -7.25 38.34 6.38
CA ASN A 149 -7.55 39.52 5.55
C ASN A 149 -7.70 39.30 4.04
N MET A 150 -8.92 38.88 3.72
CA MET A 150 -9.71 39.09 2.51
C MET A 150 -9.43 40.44 1.80
N ARG A 151 -8.37 40.51 0.99
CA ARG A 151 -8.11 41.56 -0.02
C ARG A 151 -7.86 40.93 -1.39
N SER A 152 -8.80 40.10 -1.83
CA SER A 152 -8.97 39.76 -3.25
C SER A 152 -10.32 39.09 -3.43
N SER A 153 -11.35 39.92 -3.63
CA SER A 153 -12.58 39.51 -4.30
C SER A 153 -12.20 38.83 -5.63
N SER A 154 -12.72 37.61 -5.87
CA SER A 154 -12.68 36.82 -7.14
C SER A 154 -11.83 35.55 -7.23
N SER A 155 -11.56 34.84 -6.12
CA SER A 155 -11.40 33.37 -6.18
C SER A 155 -11.53 32.75 -4.78
N ASP A 156 -12.76 32.54 -4.33
CA ASP A 156 -13.00 31.48 -3.34
C ASP A 156 -12.75 30.14 -4.04
N GLY A 157 -11.47 29.79 -4.18
CA GLY A 157 -11.03 28.56 -4.80
C GLY A 157 -11.58 27.40 -3.98
N VAL A 158 -12.57 26.72 -4.54
CA VAL A 158 -13.01 25.40 -4.07
C VAL A 158 -11.76 24.54 -4.00
N VAL A 159 -11.42 24.06 -2.80
CA VAL A 159 -10.29 23.14 -2.63
C VAL A 159 -10.66 21.84 -3.34
N GLN A 160 -10.10 21.64 -4.52
CA GLN A 160 -10.21 20.38 -5.24
C GLN A 160 -9.09 19.46 -4.76
N LEU A 161 -9.48 18.34 -4.17
CA LEU A 161 -8.57 17.28 -3.76
C LEU A 161 -8.61 16.17 -4.81
N THR A 162 -7.46 15.58 -5.09
CA THR A 162 -7.44 14.28 -5.78
C THR A 162 -8.18 13.25 -4.91
N PRO A 163 -8.97 12.33 -5.52
CA PRO A 163 -9.58 11.23 -4.78
C PRO A 163 -8.54 10.47 -3.95
N PHE A 164 -8.85 10.21 -2.69
CA PHE A 164 -8.00 9.39 -1.83
C PHE A 164 -8.14 7.92 -2.21
N THR A 165 -7.10 7.13 -1.93
CA THR A 165 -7.09 5.69 -2.19
C THR A 165 -7.55 4.95 -0.94
N ASP A 166 -8.71 4.30 -1.02
CA ASP A 166 -9.21 3.44 0.06
C ASP A 166 -8.57 2.05 -0.05
N LEU A 167 -7.74 1.69 0.95
CA LEU A 167 -6.99 0.45 0.94
C LEU A 167 -7.83 -0.70 1.49
N SER A 168 -7.89 -1.80 0.75
CA SER A 168 -8.41 -3.07 1.25
C SER A 168 -7.56 -3.63 2.41
N LEU A 169 -8.09 -4.61 3.14
CA LEU A 169 -7.37 -5.30 4.22
C LEU A 169 -6.04 -5.89 3.74
N GLU A 170 -6.04 -6.55 2.57
CA GLU A 170 -4.82 -7.14 2.01
C GLU A 170 -3.79 -6.07 1.64
N GLN A 171 -4.22 -4.96 1.04
CA GLN A 171 -3.34 -3.84 0.73
C GLN A 171 -2.79 -3.19 2.00
N CYS A 172 -3.59 -3.07 3.06
CA CYS A 172 -3.12 -2.60 4.35
C CYS A 172 -2.03 -3.53 4.95
N ILE A 173 -2.19 -4.85 4.84
CA ILE A 173 -1.21 -5.83 5.33
C ILE A 173 0.08 -5.79 4.50
N ASP A 174 -0.02 -5.62 3.19
CA ASP A 174 1.15 -5.46 2.31
C ASP A 174 1.86 -4.12 2.55
N PHE A 175 1.11 -3.10 2.97
CA PHE A 175 1.64 -1.77 3.23
C PHE A 175 2.52 -1.72 4.48
N ILE A 176 2.11 -2.31 5.62
CA ILE A 176 2.75 -2.08 6.92
C ILE A 176 4.21 -2.56 6.99
N ASN A 177 5.08 -1.74 7.59
CA ASN A 177 6.44 -2.11 7.95
C ASN A 177 6.55 -2.62 9.41
N ASP A 178 7.74 -3.10 9.80
CA ASP A 178 8.03 -3.69 11.12
C ASP A 178 7.73 -2.73 12.31
N ASP A 179 7.67 -1.41 12.07
CA ASP A 179 7.37 -0.37 13.07
C ASP A 179 5.94 0.20 12.96
N GLU A 180 5.07 -0.48 12.23
CA GLU A 180 3.68 -0.10 11.96
C GLU A 180 2.70 -1.20 12.35
N LEU A 181 1.44 -0.81 12.53
CA LEU A 181 0.35 -1.69 12.87
C LEU A 181 -0.89 -1.33 12.04
N LEU A 182 -1.69 -2.35 11.75
CA LEU A 182 -3.03 -2.19 11.21
C LEU A 182 -4.05 -2.33 12.35
N GLU A 183 -4.76 -1.24 12.63
CA GLU A 183 -5.92 -1.25 13.51
C GLU A 183 -7.15 -1.69 12.71
N VAL A 184 -7.77 -2.78 13.13
CA VAL A 184 -8.93 -3.37 12.47
C VAL A 184 -10.14 -3.25 13.37
N THR A 185 -11.20 -2.65 12.85
CA THR A 185 -12.52 -2.59 13.48
C THR A 185 -13.57 -3.07 12.46
N PRO A 186 -14.80 -3.45 12.90
CA PRO A 186 -15.84 -3.87 11.96
C PRO A 186 -16.22 -2.83 10.90
N LYS A 187 -15.93 -1.55 11.15
CA LYS A 187 -16.30 -0.43 10.27
C LYS A 187 -15.12 0.27 9.60
N SER A 188 -13.89 0.02 10.04
CA SER A 188 -12.74 0.77 9.56
C SER A 188 -11.43 0.01 9.70
N LEU A 189 -10.56 0.24 8.73
CA LEU A 189 -9.16 -0.16 8.71
C LEU A 189 -8.33 1.11 8.87
N ARG A 190 -7.39 1.13 9.82
CA ARG A 190 -6.52 2.30 10.04
C ARG A 190 -5.08 1.87 10.18
N LEU A 191 -4.22 2.50 9.40
CA LEU A 191 -2.78 2.31 9.48
C LEU A 191 -2.22 3.25 10.56
N ARG A 192 -1.27 2.78 11.35
CA ARG A 192 -0.62 3.60 12.39
C ARG A 192 0.81 3.15 12.63
N LYS A 193 1.63 4.06 13.19
CA LYS A 193 2.90 3.66 13.78
C LYS A 193 2.66 2.87 15.07
N ARG A 194 3.58 1.95 15.37
CA ARG A 194 3.60 1.19 16.62
C ARG A 194 3.81 2.13 17.81
N GLU A 195 4.80 3.01 17.71
CA GLU A 195 5.00 4.14 18.63
C GLU A 195 4.35 5.40 18.06
N LEU A 196 3.37 5.94 18.78
CA LEU A 196 2.60 7.10 18.32
C LEU A 196 3.40 8.40 18.49
N ASP A 197 4.18 8.51 19.57
CA ASP A 197 4.91 9.73 19.90
C ASP A 197 6.09 9.93 18.93
N PRO A 198 6.10 11.03 18.15
CA PRO A 198 7.17 11.30 17.18
C PRO A 198 8.53 11.46 17.86
N ASN A 199 8.58 11.95 19.11
CA ASN A 199 9.84 12.10 19.84
C ASN A 199 10.42 10.75 20.25
N LYS A 200 9.56 9.80 20.66
CA LYS A 200 9.99 8.45 20.99
C LYS A 200 10.44 7.68 19.75
N ARG A 201 9.74 7.84 18.61
CA ARG A 201 10.19 7.28 17.31
C ARG A 201 11.57 7.78 16.90
N LYS A 202 11.81 9.10 16.96
CA LYS A 202 13.12 9.68 16.66
C LYS A 202 14.23 9.19 17.60
N ARG A 203 13.90 8.88 18.86
CA ARG A 203 14.85 8.30 19.82
C ARG A 203 15.14 6.83 19.53
N ALA A 204 14.15 6.04 19.11
CA ALA A 204 14.30 4.63 18.77
C ALA A 204 15.02 4.41 17.42
N ALA A 205 14.99 5.39 16.53
CA ALA A 205 15.69 5.37 15.24
C ALA A 205 17.16 5.84 15.32
N LYS A 206 17.62 6.29 16.49
CA LYS A 206 19.04 6.57 16.78
C LYS A 206 19.71 5.33 17.32
#